data_AF-A0A6P4EID1-F1
#
_entry.id   AF-A0A6P4EID1-F1
#
_cell.length_a   1.000
_cell.length_b   1.000
_cell.length_c   1.000
_cell.angle_alpha   90.00
_cell.angle_beta   90.00
_cell.angle_gamma   90.00
#
_symmetry.space_group_name_H-M   'P 1'
#
loop_
_entity.id
_entity.type
_entity.pdbx_description
1 polymer ?
#
loop_
_entity_poly.entity_id
_entity_poly.type
_entity_poly.pdbx_seq_one_letter_code
_entity_poly.pdbx_strand_id
1 'polypeptide(L)'
;EALVWFNALHSAMGSSTQRALAEANRALTNLIGELKHIGWLSKRTSGGGGGSSGSAGGGAASGGSGTSNSGVAGELPSGRSSSESSDESDKWLPIFVAVTEREFRIYESAPWSVEAWSRPLEIYALATTRLAGAGNNSSLNGQQTTVFCVRCGTARGVLVYWLRSETHRDMAAWARSLVQGSHQAVNYQREFSFRCLFQGRQCQLVVHINRGFFLYDCGGFAPTTPTVATSKTQLWQFAFDKLKGSADDGNRMLYLDFGDDGEIELDMECCPKPVVFVVHNCLSAKVHNIA
;
A
#
# COMPACT_ATOMS: atom_id res chain seq x y z
N GLU A 1 -29.44 -11.66 -24.26
CA GLU A 1 -28.40 -12.17 -25.18
C GLU A 1 -27.02 -11.52 -24.96
N ALA A 2 -26.91 -10.19 -25.09
CA ALA A 2 -25.63 -9.47 -24.90
C ALA A 2 -24.93 -9.75 -23.54
N LEU A 3 -25.68 -9.79 -22.43
CA LEU A 3 -25.12 -10.10 -21.10
C LEU A 3 -24.58 -11.54 -21.01
N VAL A 4 -25.20 -12.50 -21.70
CA VAL A 4 -24.75 -13.90 -21.73
C VAL A 4 -23.44 -14.00 -22.50
N TRP A 5 -23.37 -13.34 -23.66
CA TRP A 5 -22.14 -13.24 -24.46
C TRP A 5 -21.01 -12.56 -23.67
N PHE A 6 -21.30 -11.45 -23.01
CA PHE A 6 -20.35 -10.74 -22.16
C PHE A 6 -19.79 -11.64 -21.04
N ASN A 7 -20.66 -12.34 -20.32
CA ASN A 7 -20.24 -13.27 -19.27
C ASN A 7 -19.42 -14.44 -19.83
N ALA A 8 -19.78 -14.96 -21.01
CA ALA A 8 -19.05 -16.03 -21.67
C ALA A 8 -17.65 -15.57 -22.08
N LEU A 9 -17.52 -14.36 -22.65
CA LEU A 9 -16.25 -13.76 -23.04
C LEU A 9 -15.33 -13.59 -21.81
N HIS A 10 -15.80 -12.97 -20.73
CA HIS A 10 -14.99 -12.79 -19.52
C HIS A 10 -14.58 -14.13 -18.88
N SER A 11 -15.43 -15.16 -18.97
CA SER A 11 -15.11 -16.50 -18.47
C SER A 11 -14.03 -17.18 -19.33
N ALA A 12 -14.11 -17.02 -20.66
CA ALA A 12 -13.10 -17.51 -21.59
C ALA A 12 -11.76 -16.77 -21.41
N MET A 13 -11.80 -15.43 -21.25
CA MET A 13 -10.62 -14.61 -20.94
C MET A 13 -9.98 -15.05 -19.62
N GLY A 14 -10.76 -15.20 -18.55
CA GLY A 14 -10.25 -15.69 -17.27
C GLY A 14 -9.57 -17.05 -17.37
N SER A 15 -10.17 -17.98 -18.12
CA SER A 15 -9.60 -19.32 -18.36
C SER A 15 -8.32 -19.27 -19.21
N SER A 16 -8.26 -18.36 -20.18
CA SER A 16 -7.07 -18.11 -21.00
C SER A 16 -5.94 -17.53 -20.16
N THR A 17 -6.23 -16.50 -19.34
CA THR A 17 -5.26 -15.86 -18.44
C THR A 17 -4.67 -16.87 -17.45
N GLN A 18 -5.47 -17.78 -16.89
CA GLN A 18 -4.96 -18.82 -15.98
C GLN A 18 -3.98 -19.79 -16.68
N ARG A 19 -4.27 -20.19 -17.92
CA ARG A 19 -3.34 -21.00 -18.72
C ARG A 19 -2.06 -20.24 -19.06
N ALA A 20 -2.19 -18.97 -19.46
CA ALA A 20 -1.05 -18.10 -19.74
C ALA A 20 -0.17 -17.91 -18.50
N LEU A 21 -0.75 -17.73 -17.31
CA LEU A 21 -0.01 -17.67 -16.05
C LEU A 21 0.75 -18.96 -15.78
N ALA A 22 0.11 -20.13 -15.93
CA ALA A 22 0.76 -21.42 -15.72
C ALA A 22 1.94 -21.65 -16.67
N GLU A 23 1.79 -21.27 -17.94
CA GLU A 23 2.87 -21.35 -18.93
C GLU A 23 3.99 -20.35 -18.64
N ALA A 24 3.65 -19.09 -18.38
CA ALA A 24 4.61 -18.05 -18.03
C ALA A 24 5.43 -18.46 -16.79
N ASN A 25 4.80 -19.05 -15.77
CA ASN A 25 5.49 -19.53 -14.58
C ASN A 25 6.51 -20.64 -14.86
N ARG A 26 6.35 -21.44 -15.90
CA ARG A 26 7.38 -22.45 -16.28
C ARG A 26 8.70 -21.80 -16.66
N ALA A 27 8.66 -20.61 -17.28
CA ALA A 27 9.85 -19.88 -17.71
C ALA A 27 10.31 -18.84 -16.67
N LEU A 28 9.38 -18.23 -15.95
CA LEU A 28 9.64 -16.99 -15.19
C LEU A 28 9.83 -17.18 -13.68
N THR A 29 9.42 -18.32 -13.12
CA THR A 29 9.45 -18.51 -11.64
C THR A 29 10.84 -18.29 -11.05
N ASN A 30 11.89 -18.76 -11.73
CA ASN A 30 13.28 -18.58 -11.26
C ASN A 30 13.81 -17.14 -11.40
N LEU A 31 13.15 -16.32 -12.21
CA LEU A 31 13.58 -14.95 -12.52
C LEU A 31 12.85 -13.92 -11.66
N ILE A 32 11.53 -14.04 -11.52
CA ILE A 32 10.68 -13.02 -10.89
C ILE A 32 9.78 -13.58 -9.77
N GLY A 33 9.92 -14.87 -9.46
CA GLY A 33 8.98 -15.60 -8.61
C GLY A 33 7.72 -16.02 -9.36
N GLU A 34 6.83 -16.73 -8.68
CA GLU A 34 5.57 -17.18 -9.25
C GLU A 34 4.62 -15.99 -9.51
N LEU A 35 4.18 -15.82 -10.75
CA LEU A 35 3.11 -14.91 -11.14
C LEU A 35 1.77 -15.41 -10.63
N LYS A 36 1.09 -14.57 -9.86
CA LYS A 36 -0.24 -14.85 -9.26
C LYS A 36 -1.37 -14.18 -10.02
N HIS A 37 -1.12 -13.00 -10.57
CA HIS A 37 -2.13 -12.25 -11.32
C HIS A 37 -1.48 -11.29 -12.31
N ILE A 38 -2.06 -11.16 -13.49
CA ILE A 38 -1.58 -10.29 -14.56
C ILE A 38 -2.76 -9.70 -15.31
N GLY A 39 -2.57 -8.52 -15.90
CA GLY A 39 -3.55 -7.95 -16.80
C GLY A 39 -3.34 -6.47 -17.07
N TRP A 40 -4.17 -5.94 -17.96
CA TRP A 40 -4.20 -4.53 -18.26
C TRP A 40 -5.03 -3.77 -17.23
N LEU A 41 -4.55 -2.60 -16.86
CA LEU A 41 -5.24 -1.62 -16.03
C LEU A 41 -5.06 -0.24 -16.65
N SER A 42 -5.97 0.68 -16.36
CA SER A 42 -5.71 2.09 -16.66
C SER A 42 -5.15 2.78 -15.42
N LYS A 43 -3.97 3.38 -15.51
CA LYS A 43 -3.38 4.22 -14.45
C LYS A 43 -3.78 5.67 -14.68
N ARG A 44 -4.32 6.32 -13.66
CA ARG A 44 -4.57 7.76 -13.69
C ARG A 44 -3.23 8.48 -13.70
N THR A 45 -2.98 9.29 -14.72
CA THR A 45 -1.93 10.30 -14.68
C THR A 45 -2.49 11.48 -13.91
N SER A 46 -1.94 11.77 -12.74
CA SER A 46 -2.19 13.07 -12.12
C SER A 46 -1.75 14.14 -13.12
N GLY A 47 -2.65 15.05 -13.51
CA GLY A 47 -2.20 16.37 -13.95
C GLY A 47 -1.24 16.90 -12.89
N GLY A 48 -0.09 17.41 -13.31
CA GLY A 48 1.02 17.70 -12.39
C GLY A 48 0.60 18.59 -11.21
N GLY A 49 0.94 18.19 -9.99
CA GLY A 49 0.87 19.07 -8.82
C GLY A 49 0.54 18.37 -7.50
N GLY A 50 1.53 18.30 -6.60
CA GLY A 50 1.29 18.27 -5.15
C GLY A 50 1.10 16.89 -4.53
N GLY A 51 2.14 16.40 -3.84
CA GLY A 51 1.99 15.33 -2.86
C GLY A 51 1.12 15.82 -1.70
N SER A 52 -0.11 15.31 -1.61
CA SER A 52 -0.95 15.49 -0.43
C SER A 52 -0.75 14.31 0.50
N SER A 53 0.13 14.51 1.49
CA SER A 53 0.19 13.75 2.73
C SER A 53 -1.14 13.89 3.48
N GLY A 54 -2.05 12.94 3.27
CA GLY A 54 -3.26 12.84 4.09
C GLY A 54 -2.92 12.32 5.49
N SER A 55 -2.67 13.24 6.42
CA SER A 55 -2.76 13.00 7.86
C SER A 55 -4.22 12.80 8.24
N ALA A 56 -4.59 11.60 8.68
CA ALA A 56 -5.86 11.38 9.34
C ALA A 56 -5.72 11.75 10.82
N GLY A 57 -6.09 12.98 11.17
CA GLY A 57 -6.23 13.44 12.54
C GLY A 57 -7.50 12.88 13.18
N GLY A 58 -7.37 12.36 14.40
CA GLY A 58 -8.46 11.83 15.20
C GLY A 58 -9.41 12.95 15.68
N GLY A 59 -10.71 12.70 15.59
CA GLY A 59 -11.75 13.58 16.14
C GLY A 59 -12.14 13.14 17.54
N ALA A 60 -11.85 13.99 18.53
CA ALA A 60 -12.46 13.96 19.86
C ALA A 60 -13.68 14.89 19.85
N ALA A 61 -14.83 14.38 20.29
CA ALA A 61 -16.06 15.14 20.45
C ALA A 61 -16.14 15.75 21.86
N SER A 62 -16.43 17.05 21.94
CA SER A 62 -16.99 17.69 23.14
C SER A 62 -17.86 18.87 22.73
N GLY A 63 -19.08 18.92 23.29
CA GLY A 63 -20.18 19.77 22.88
C GLY A 63 -20.12 21.23 23.33
N GLY A 64 -21.18 21.96 22.98
CA GLY A 64 -21.41 23.34 23.42
C GLY A 64 -22.48 24.04 22.58
N SER A 65 -23.70 24.10 23.12
CA SER A 65 -24.90 24.73 22.58
C SER A 65 -24.80 26.27 22.48
N GLY A 66 -25.53 26.87 21.54
CA GLY A 66 -25.74 28.33 21.49
C GLY A 66 -26.64 28.81 20.34
N THR A 67 -27.87 29.18 20.69
CA THR A 67 -28.90 30.01 20.01
C THR A 67 -28.33 31.35 19.47
N SER A 68 -28.87 32.15 18.53
CA SER A 68 -30.22 32.42 18.00
C SER A 68 -30.18 33.46 16.85
N ASN A 69 -31.28 33.53 16.09
CA ASN A 69 -31.95 34.67 15.43
C ASN A 69 -31.41 35.41 14.17
N SER A 70 -32.19 35.22 13.09
CA SER A 70 -32.93 36.21 12.26
C SER A 70 -32.33 37.57 11.87
N GLY A 71 -32.29 37.84 10.56
CA GLY A 71 -32.22 39.18 9.96
C GLY A 71 -32.37 39.12 8.44
N VAL A 72 -33.16 40.04 7.86
CA VAL A 72 -33.84 39.95 6.56
C VAL A 72 -33.23 40.88 5.48
N ALA A 73 -33.27 40.41 4.23
CA ALA A 73 -33.33 41.09 2.92
C ALA A 73 -32.15 41.94 2.38
N GLY A 74 -31.82 41.65 1.10
CA GLY A 74 -31.06 42.52 0.19
C GLY A 74 -30.69 41.79 -1.12
N GLU A 75 -31.56 41.83 -2.13
CA GLU A 75 -31.28 41.36 -3.50
C GLU A 75 -30.33 42.32 -4.25
N LEU A 76 -29.30 41.78 -4.90
CA LEU A 76 -28.61 42.36 -6.07
C LEU A 76 -28.17 41.20 -6.99
N PRO A 77 -28.50 41.21 -8.29
CA PRO A 77 -28.07 40.18 -9.23
C PRO A 77 -26.89 40.67 -10.08
N SER A 78 -25.78 39.93 -10.08
CA SER A 78 -24.86 39.77 -11.23
C SER A 78 -23.51 39.27 -10.73
N GLY A 79 -23.00 38.25 -11.42
CA GLY A 79 -21.72 37.64 -11.11
C GLY A 79 -21.82 36.15 -11.35
N ARG A 80 -21.77 35.78 -12.63
CA ARG A 80 -21.55 34.41 -13.08
C ARG A 80 -20.36 33.83 -12.30
N SER A 81 -20.64 33.05 -11.26
CA SER A 81 -19.63 32.15 -10.72
C SER A 81 -19.63 30.95 -11.65
N SER A 82 -18.87 31.11 -12.73
CA SER A 82 -18.37 30.01 -13.54
C SER A 82 -17.75 29.03 -12.55
N SER A 83 -18.49 27.99 -12.20
CA SER A 83 -17.90 26.84 -11.53
C SER A 83 -16.92 26.29 -12.54
N GLU A 84 -15.66 26.67 -12.40
CA GLU A 84 -14.52 26.01 -13.00
C GLU A 84 -14.44 24.62 -12.35
N SER A 85 -15.40 23.76 -12.73
CA SER A 85 -15.21 22.33 -12.77
C SER A 85 -14.08 22.12 -13.77
N SER A 86 -12.86 22.29 -13.29
CA SER A 86 -11.68 21.77 -13.94
C SER A 86 -11.78 20.25 -13.80
N ASP A 87 -12.68 19.67 -14.58
CA ASP A 87 -12.48 18.37 -15.19
C ASP A 87 -11.24 18.50 -16.09
N GLU A 88 -10.06 18.70 -15.47
CA GLU A 88 -8.80 18.24 -16.01
C GLU A 88 -9.03 16.75 -16.23
N SER A 89 -9.52 16.40 -17.42
CA SER A 89 -9.99 15.08 -17.76
C SER A 89 -8.96 14.09 -17.25
N ASP A 90 -9.30 13.32 -16.20
CA ASP A 90 -8.37 12.37 -15.60
C ASP A 90 -7.82 11.52 -16.75
N LYS A 91 -6.56 11.76 -17.13
CA LYS A 91 -5.96 11.06 -18.27
C LYS A 91 -5.61 9.67 -17.77
N TRP A 92 -6.26 8.67 -18.35
CA TRP A 92 -6.07 7.27 -18.01
C TRP A 92 -5.14 6.64 -19.04
N LEU A 93 -3.97 6.18 -18.60
CA LEU A 93 -3.02 5.49 -19.47
C LEU A 93 -3.13 3.98 -19.30
N PRO A 94 -3.20 3.20 -20.40
CA PRO A 94 -3.14 1.75 -20.31
C PRO A 94 -1.74 1.35 -19.83
N ILE A 95 -1.70 0.47 -18.83
CA ILE A 95 -0.48 -0.15 -18.32
C ILE A 95 -0.71 -1.64 -18.15
N PHE A 96 0.35 -2.42 -18.25
CA PHE A 96 0.30 -3.83 -17.93
C PHE A 96 0.85 -4.06 -16.53
N VAL A 97 0.15 -4.82 -15.71
CA VAL A 97 0.49 -5.02 -14.30
C VAL A 97 0.62 -6.50 -14.01
N ALA A 98 1.56 -6.83 -13.14
CA ALA A 98 1.77 -8.18 -12.64
C ALA A 98 1.93 -8.18 -11.10
N VAL A 99 1.31 -9.15 -10.46
CA VAL A 99 1.49 -9.48 -9.04
C VAL A 99 2.17 -10.83 -8.98
N THR A 100 3.38 -10.86 -8.42
CA THR A 100 4.12 -12.10 -8.14
C THR A 100 3.87 -12.53 -6.69
N GLU A 101 4.56 -13.57 -6.22
CA GLU A 101 4.57 -13.94 -4.81
C GLU A 101 5.15 -12.86 -3.87
N ARG A 102 5.98 -11.93 -4.39
CA ARG A 102 6.70 -10.94 -3.59
C ARG A 102 6.48 -9.51 -4.02
N GLU A 103 6.09 -9.27 -5.27
CA GLU A 103 6.20 -7.96 -5.89
C GLU A 103 4.95 -7.56 -6.67
N PHE A 104 4.65 -6.27 -6.61
CA PHE A 104 3.74 -5.56 -7.49
C PHE A 104 4.57 -4.86 -8.58
N ARG A 105 4.36 -5.24 -9.83
CA ARG A 105 5.19 -4.82 -10.98
C ARG A 105 4.32 -4.11 -12.01
N ILE A 106 4.79 -2.96 -12.48
CA ILE A 106 4.12 -2.16 -13.53
C ILE A 106 5.01 -2.15 -14.76
N TYR A 107 4.39 -2.34 -15.93
CA TYR A 107 5.01 -2.29 -17.24
C TYR A 107 4.24 -1.32 -18.14
N GLU A 108 4.94 -0.68 -19.07
CA GLU A 108 4.32 0.17 -20.09
C GLU A 108 3.45 -0.64 -21.06
N SER A 109 3.85 -1.87 -21.35
CA SER A 109 3.11 -2.82 -22.19
C SER A 109 3.31 -4.25 -21.72
N ALA A 110 2.49 -5.18 -22.23
CA ALA A 110 2.61 -6.60 -21.90
C ALA A 110 4.01 -7.13 -22.31
N PRO A 111 4.79 -7.70 -21.37
CA PRO A 111 6.11 -8.24 -21.70
C PRO A 111 6.01 -9.42 -22.66
N TRP A 112 6.82 -9.39 -23.72
CA TRP A 112 6.79 -10.36 -24.83
C TRP A 112 7.96 -11.35 -24.82
N SER A 113 8.94 -11.15 -23.93
CA SER A 113 10.09 -12.04 -23.75
C SER A 113 10.47 -12.15 -22.26
N VAL A 114 11.27 -13.16 -21.91
CA VAL A 114 11.78 -13.34 -20.54
C VAL A 114 12.59 -12.12 -20.08
N GLU A 115 13.39 -11.53 -20.98
CA GLU A 115 14.16 -10.31 -20.71
C GLU A 115 13.25 -9.11 -20.48
N ALA A 116 12.12 -9.01 -21.16
CA ALA A 116 11.14 -7.95 -20.93
C ALA A 116 10.51 -8.06 -19.53
N TRP A 117 10.22 -9.29 -19.06
CA TRP A 117 9.73 -9.52 -17.69
C TRP A 117 10.74 -9.11 -16.61
N SER A 118 12.03 -9.12 -16.92
CA SER A 118 13.08 -8.64 -15.99
C SER A 118 13.16 -7.12 -15.86
N ARG A 119 12.49 -6.36 -16.74
CA ARG A 119 12.58 -4.89 -16.81
C ARG A 119 11.22 -4.22 -16.62
N PRO A 120 10.63 -4.29 -15.41
CA PRO A 120 9.45 -3.50 -15.11
C PRO A 120 9.79 -2.00 -15.12
N LEU A 121 8.80 -1.16 -15.45
CA LEU A 121 8.90 0.29 -15.28
C LEU A 121 9.00 0.64 -13.80
N GLU A 122 8.19 -0.04 -12.97
CA GLU A 122 8.16 0.17 -11.52
C GLU A 122 7.95 -1.16 -10.79
N ILE A 123 8.58 -1.30 -9.62
CA ILE A 123 8.53 -2.52 -8.81
C ILE A 123 8.44 -2.18 -7.32
N TYR A 124 7.51 -2.84 -6.64
CA TYR A 124 7.26 -2.61 -5.22
C TYR A 124 7.07 -3.94 -4.49
N ALA A 125 7.69 -4.09 -3.31
CA ALA A 125 7.48 -5.27 -2.48
C ALA A 125 6.03 -5.30 -1.98
N LEU A 126 5.36 -6.45 -2.10
CA LEU A 126 3.98 -6.64 -1.62
C LEU A 126 3.89 -6.48 -0.10
N ALA A 127 4.94 -6.87 0.63
CA ALA A 127 5.01 -6.68 2.07
C ALA A 127 4.87 -5.20 2.48
N THR A 128 5.32 -4.28 1.64
CA THR A 128 5.22 -2.82 1.83
C THR A 128 4.23 -2.18 0.85
N THR A 129 3.25 -2.94 0.37
CA THR A 129 2.18 -2.46 -0.52
C THR A 129 0.83 -2.68 0.16
N ARG A 130 -0.11 -1.75 -0.01
CA ARG A 130 -1.47 -1.86 0.52
C ARG A 130 -2.51 -1.38 -0.47
N LEU A 131 -3.65 -2.06 -0.48
CA LEU A 131 -4.87 -1.58 -1.11
C LEU A 131 -5.53 -0.54 -0.18
N ALA A 132 -5.71 0.69 -0.64
CA ALA A 132 -6.18 1.82 0.17
C ALA A 132 -7.62 2.26 -0.14
N GLY A 133 -8.34 1.48 -0.94
CA GLY A 133 -9.74 1.69 -1.26
C GLY A 133 -10.08 1.13 -2.64
N ALA A 134 -11.25 0.52 -2.75
CA ALA A 134 -11.88 0.15 -4.00
C ALA A 134 -13.29 0.75 -3.96
N GLY A 135 -13.60 1.72 -4.82
CA GLY A 135 -14.99 2.08 -5.09
C GLY A 135 -15.68 3.21 -4.30
N ASN A 136 -15.01 4.13 -3.60
CA ASN A 136 -15.71 5.20 -2.84
C ASN A 136 -15.46 6.65 -3.29
N ASN A 137 -15.07 6.88 -4.56
CA ASN A 137 -15.31 8.20 -5.14
C ASN A 137 -16.75 8.23 -5.63
N SER A 138 -17.64 8.70 -4.75
CA SER A 138 -19.03 9.03 -5.03
C SER A 138 -19.10 9.92 -6.26
N SER A 139 -19.38 9.34 -7.43
CA SER A 139 -20.04 10.09 -8.48
C SER A 139 -21.46 10.39 -7.96
N LEU A 140 -21.93 11.62 -8.10
CA LEU A 140 -23.28 12.07 -7.69
C LEU A 140 -24.43 11.24 -8.28
N ASN A 141 -24.12 10.26 -9.15
CA ASN A 141 -25.09 9.50 -9.94
C ASN A 141 -25.19 8.01 -9.53
N GLY A 142 -24.59 7.60 -8.41
CA GLY A 142 -24.75 6.23 -7.90
C GLY A 142 -24.10 5.13 -8.76
N GLN A 143 -23.23 5.49 -9.71
CA GLN A 143 -22.43 4.51 -10.44
C GLN A 143 -21.25 4.07 -9.59
N GLN A 144 -21.21 2.78 -9.25
CA GLN A 144 -20.03 2.16 -8.66
C GLN A 144 -18.86 2.28 -9.65
N THR A 145 -17.72 2.75 -9.15
CA THR A 145 -16.51 2.95 -9.95
C THR A 145 -15.66 1.68 -9.94
N THR A 146 -15.07 1.31 -11.07
CA THR A 146 -14.08 0.21 -11.16
C THR A 146 -12.66 0.66 -10.81
N VAL A 147 -12.57 1.75 -10.02
CA VAL A 147 -11.34 2.43 -9.62
C VAL A 147 -10.94 2.01 -8.22
N PHE A 148 -9.67 1.68 -8.06
CA PHE A 148 -9.06 1.32 -6.80
C PHE A 148 -7.69 1.97 -6.63
N CYS A 149 -7.24 2.04 -5.39
CA CYS A 149 -6.02 2.74 -5.01
C CYS A 149 -5.00 1.78 -4.41
N VAL A 150 -3.80 1.74 -4.98
CA VAL A 150 -2.68 0.96 -4.47
C VAL A 150 -1.62 1.92 -3.91
N ARG A 151 -1.26 1.74 -2.64
CA ARG A 151 -0.23 2.52 -1.95
C ARG A 151 1.03 1.67 -1.79
N CYS A 152 2.15 2.15 -2.30
CA CYS A 152 3.44 1.48 -2.21
C CYS A 152 4.36 2.28 -1.30
N GLY A 153 4.79 1.68 -0.19
CA GLY A 153 5.73 2.29 0.74
C GLY A 153 7.14 2.28 0.17
N THR A 154 7.82 3.43 0.22
CA THR A 154 9.22 3.60 -0.18
C THR A 154 9.97 4.37 0.89
N ALA A 155 11.31 4.32 0.86
CA ALA A 155 12.14 5.11 1.77
C ALA A 155 11.92 6.63 1.64
N ARG A 156 11.38 7.10 0.50
CA ARG A 156 11.11 8.52 0.23
C ARG A 156 9.66 8.94 0.50
N GLY A 157 8.79 8.02 0.91
CA GLY A 157 7.37 8.29 1.05
C GLY A 157 6.48 7.19 0.47
N VAL A 158 5.19 7.50 0.34
CA VAL A 158 4.20 6.58 -0.23
C VAL A 158 3.88 6.99 -1.66
N LEU A 159 4.09 6.08 -2.59
CA LEU A 159 3.61 6.23 -3.97
C LEU A 159 2.17 5.71 -4.05
N VAL A 160 1.31 6.46 -4.73
CA VAL A 160 -0.13 6.20 -4.79
C VAL A 160 -0.55 6.02 -6.24
N TYR A 161 -1.08 4.84 -6.57
CA TYR A 161 -1.57 4.49 -7.89
C TYR A 161 -3.08 4.38 -7.87
N TRP A 162 -3.73 5.27 -8.62
CA TRP A 162 -5.14 5.14 -8.93
C TRP A 162 -5.27 4.31 -10.20
N LEU A 163 -5.86 3.13 -10.07
CA LEU A 163 -5.96 2.12 -11.11
C LEU A 163 -7.43 1.86 -11.41
N ARG A 164 -7.77 1.72 -12.68
CA ARG A 164 -9.11 1.37 -13.15
C ARG A 164 -9.07 0.04 -13.89
N SER A 165 -10.01 -0.83 -13.53
CA SER A 165 -10.26 -2.10 -14.22
C SER A 165 -11.46 -2.01 -15.15
N GLU A 166 -11.62 -2.99 -16.05
CA GLU A 166 -12.74 -3.01 -17.00
C GLU A 166 -14.08 -3.30 -16.33
N THR A 167 -14.10 -4.19 -15.34
CA THR A 167 -15.32 -4.63 -14.66
C THR A 167 -15.15 -4.65 -13.15
N HIS A 168 -16.27 -4.62 -12.41
CA HIS A 168 -16.26 -4.80 -10.95
C HIS A 168 -15.70 -6.17 -10.54
N ARG A 169 -15.92 -7.20 -11.36
CA ARG A 169 -15.36 -8.54 -11.16
C ARG A 169 -13.83 -8.50 -11.21
N ASP A 170 -13.27 -7.79 -12.18
CA ASP A 170 -11.83 -7.63 -12.33
C ASP A 170 -11.25 -6.80 -11.19
N MET A 171 -11.90 -5.68 -10.81
CA MET A 171 -11.51 -4.91 -9.63
C MET A 171 -11.44 -5.79 -8.38
N ALA A 172 -12.46 -6.63 -8.15
CA ALA A 172 -12.49 -7.55 -7.02
C ALA A 172 -11.42 -8.64 -7.12
N ALA A 173 -11.06 -9.10 -8.33
CA ALA A 173 -9.95 -10.02 -8.53
C ALA A 173 -8.59 -9.37 -8.22
N TRP A 174 -8.36 -8.15 -8.69
CA TRP A 174 -7.17 -7.36 -8.38
C TRP A 174 -7.05 -7.07 -6.89
N ALA A 175 -8.12 -6.59 -6.26
CA ALA A 175 -8.16 -6.32 -4.83
C ALA A 175 -7.80 -7.57 -4.01
N ARG A 176 -8.42 -8.72 -4.32
CA ARG A 176 -8.10 -9.99 -3.67
C ARG A 176 -6.65 -10.41 -3.91
N SER A 177 -6.15 -10.31 -5.15
CA SER A 177 -4.76 -10.68 -5.46
C SER A 177 -3.75 -9.82 -4.70
N LEU A 178 -3.99 -8.52 -4.56
CA LEU A 178 -3.10 -7.60 -3.86
C LEU A 178 -3.12 -7.85 -2.35
N VAL A 179 -4.31 -8.01 -1.75
CA VAL A 179 -4.45 -8.28 -0.32
C VAL A 179 -3.84 -9.64 0.03
N GLN A 180 -4.22 -10.70 -0.71
CA GLN A 180 -3.72 -12.04 -0.45
C GLN A 180 -2.22 -12.15 -0.75
N GLY A 181 -1.74 -11.51 -1.83
CA GLY A 181 -0.32 -11.43 -2.14
C GLY A 181 0.48 -10.75 -1.04
N SER A 182 -0.05 -9.67 -0.44
CA SER A 182 0.58 -8.99 0.70
C SER A 182 0.67 -9.90 1.93
N HIS A 183 -0.39 -10.65 2.24
CA HIS A 183 -0.39 -11.64 3.32
C HIS A 183 0.61 -12.78 3.07
N GLN A 184 0.68 -13.28 1.83
CA GLN A 184 1.62 -14.33 1.46
C GLN A 184 3.06 -13.83 1.54
N ALA A 185 3.35 -12.61 1.09
CA ALA A 185 4.69 -12.03 1.14
C ALA A 185 5.23 -11.92 2.57
N VAL A 186 4.42 -11.45 3.53
CA VAL A 186 4.84 -11.38 4.95
C VAL A 186 4.99 -12.77 5.59
N ASN A 187 4.17 -13.73 5.21
CA ASN A 187 4.30 -15.12 5.68
C ASN A 187 5.52 -15.83 5.06
N TYR A 188 5.87 -15.50 3.81
CA TYR A 188 7.02 -16.06 3.13
C TYR A 188 8.33 -15.52 3.71
N GLN A 189 8.47 -14.20 3.80
CA GLN A 189 9.69 -13.56 4.29
C GLN A 189 9.87 -13.71 5.81
N ARG A 190 8.77 -13.84 6.57
CA ARG A 190 8.69 -14.00 8.05
C ARG A 190 9.21 -12.83 8.87
N GLU A 191 10.27 -12.17 8.42
CA GLU A 191 11.04 -11.18 9.18
C GLU A 191 11.48 -10.01 8.30
N PHE A 192 11.24 -8.78 8.79
CA PHE A 192 11.61 -7.53 8.13
C PHE A 192 12.50 -6.72 9.06
N SER A 193 13.66 -6.33 8.57
CA SER A 193 14.64 -5.55 9.33
C SER A 193 14.73 -4.12 8.80
N PHE A 194 14.68 -3.15 9.70
CA PHE A 194 14.76 -1.73 9.40
C PHE A 194 15.83 -1.08 10.27
N ARG A 195 16.66 -0.23 9.67
CA ARG A 195 17.61 0.59 10.44
C ARG A 195 16.85 1.74 11.09
N CYS A 196 17.18 2.06 12.33
CA CYS A 196 16.60 3.17 13.06
C CYS A 196 17.56 3.70 14.13
N LEU A 197 17.24 4.85 14.70
CA LEU A 197 17.84 5.38 15.91
C LEU A 197 16.83 5.25 17.06
N PHE A 198 17.30 4.73 18.19
CA PHE A 198 16.53 4.69 19.43
C PHE A 198 17.33 5.43 20.50
N GLN A 199 16.77 6.51 21.04
CA GLN A 199 17.45 7.36 22.02
C GLN A 199 18.85 7.82 21.55
N GLY A 200 18.98 8.11 20.24
CA GLY A 200 20.24 8.51 19.60
C GLY A 200 21.22 7.37 19.29
N ARG A 201 20.90 6.12 19.62
CA ARG A 201 21.75 4.95 19.33
C ARG A 201 21.34 4.26 18.04
N GLN A 202 22.31 3.80 17.26
CA GLN A 202 22.05 3.00 16.05
C GLN A 202 21.49 1.64 16.42
N CYS A 203 20.29 1.37 15.91
CA CYS A 203 19.55 0.16 16.21
C CYS A 203 18.99 -0.46 14.92
N GLN A 204 18.52 -1.69 15.06
CA GLN A 204 17.78 -2.40 14.04
C GLN A 204 16.45 -2.86 14.62
N LEU A 205 15.37 -2.29 14.11
CA LEU A 205 14.01 -2.76 14.36
C LEU A 205 13.75 -3.97 13.48
N VAL A 206 13.28 -5.04 14.09
CA VAL A 206 12.90 -6.28 13.41
C VAL A 206 11.43 -6.57 13.68
N VAL A 207 10.66 -6.74 12.60
CA VAL A 207 9.25 -7.14 12.65
C VAL A 207 9.14 -8.58 12.14
N HIS A 208 8.82 -9.51 13.04
CA HIS A 208 8.66 -10.92 12.74
C HIS A 208 7.21 -11.37 12.92
N ILE A 209 6.59 -11.93 11.87
CA ILE A 209 5.16 -12.22 11.84
C ILE A 209 4.67 -13.05 13.04
N ASN A 210 5.43 -14.03 13.53
CA ASN A 210 5.01 -14.83 14.70
C ASN A 210 5.49 -14.30 16.05
N ARG A 211 6.62 -13.59 16.09
CA ARG A 211 7.31 -13.27 17.35
C ARG A 211 7.15 -11.82 17.77
N GLY A 212 6.59 -10.99 16.89
CA GLY A 212 6.36 -9.57 17.11
C GLY A 212 7.57 -8.71 16.72
N PHE A 213 7.91 -7.79 17.59
CA PHE A 213 8.89 -6.74 17.41
C PHE A 213 10.12 -7.01 18.25
N PHE A 214 11.28 -6.79 17.67
CA PHE A 214 12.56 -6.81 18.38
C PHE A 214 13.32 -5.54 18.04
N LEU A 215 14.04 -4.99 19.01
CA LEU A 215 15.03 -3.96 18.76
C LEU A 215 16.39 -4.48 19.16
N TYR A 216 17.32 -4.45 18.21
CA TYR A 216 18.72 -4.79 18.45
C TYR A 216 19.56 -3.53 18.45
N ASP A 217 20.39 -3.38 19.48
CA ASP A 217 21.48 -2.42 19.44
C ASP A 217 22.53 -2.92 18.44
N CYS A 218 22.81 -2.08 17.46
CA CYS A 218 23.88 -2.30 16.50
C CYS A 218 25.04 -1.46 17.00
N GLY A 219 25.76 -1.98 18.01
CA GLY A 219 26.91 -1.31 18.65
C GLY A 219 27.74 -0.59 17.60
N GLY A 220 28.03 0.70 17.87
CA GLY A 220 28.35 1.69 16.85
C GLY A 220 29.32 1.20 15.78
N PHE A 221 29.02 1.52 14.52
CA PHE A 221 29.94 1.36 13.39
C PHE A 221 31.23 2.17 13.67
N ALA A 222 32.19 1.58 14.38
CA ALA A 222 33.55 2.10 14.44
C ALA A 222 34.20 1.82 13.07
N PRO A 223 34.68 2.82 12.30
CA PRO A 223 35.13 2.63 10.92
C PRO A 223 36.47 1.88 10.76
N THR A 224 37.00 1.23 11.79
CA THR A 224 38.43 0.90 11.84
C THR A 224 38.73 -0.45 12.48
N THR A 225 38.09 -1.54 12.03
CA THR A 225 38.72 -2.88 11.87
C THR A 225 37.69 -3.94 11.44
N PRO A 226 37.92 -4.71 10.37
CA PRO A 226 37.04 -5.79 9.95
C PRO A 226 37.39 -7.08 10.70
N THR A 227 37.11 -7.14 12.00
CA THR A 227 37.27 -8.40 12.76
C THR A 227 36.30 -8.43 13.94
N VAL A 228 35.65 -9.58 14.10
CA VAL A 228 34.70 -9.98 15.16
C VAL A 228 33.23 -9.66 14.85
N ALA A 229 32.42 -10.73 14.84
CA ALA A 229 30.98 -10.69 14.65
C ALA A 229 30.35 -9.63 15.55
N THR A 230 29.67 -8.65 14.94
CA THR A 230 28.90 -7.63 15.66
C THR A 230 27.85 -8.32 16.50
N SER A 231 28.06 -8.38 17.82
CA SER A 231 27.09 -8.95 18.75
C SER A 231 25.87 -8.03 18.78
N LYS A 232 24.79 -8.44 18.11
CA LYS A 232 23.50 -7.76 18.22
C LYS A 232 22.95 -7.98 19.63
N THR A 233 22.94 -6.94 20.45
CA THR A 233 22.35 -7.02 21.79
C THR A 233 20.87 -6.67 21.68
N GLN A 234 19.99 -7.60 22.06
CA GLN A 234 18.55 -7.33 22.08
C GLN A 234 18.23 -6.33 23.20
N LEU A 235 17.66 -5.18 22.86
CA LEU A 235 17.25 -4.16 23.82
C LEU A 235 15.88 -4.46 24.41
N TRP A 236 14.91 -4.79 23.56
CA TRP A 236 13.56 -5.16 23.97
C TRP A 236 12.88 -6.05 22.93
N GLN A 237 11.79 -6.69 23.37
CA GLN A 237 10.92 -7.50 22.52
C GLN A 237 9.48 -7.36 22.97
N PHE A 238 8.57 -7.18 22.01
CA PHE A 238 7.14 -7.14 22.23
C PHE A 238 6.41 -8.04 21.22
N ALA A 239 5.40 -8.77 21.66
CA ALA A 239 4.54 -9.52 20.75
C ALA A 239 3.46 -8.61 20.12
N PHE A 240 2.81 -9.08 19.05
CA PHE A 240 1.81 -8.28 18.31
C PHE A 240 0.54 -7.95 19.11
N ASP A 241 0.18 -8.81 20.06
CA ASP A 241 -0.96 -8.66 20.96
C ASP A 241 -0.80 -7.49 21.96
N LYS A 242 0.45 -7.12 22.27
CA LYS A 242 0.75 -5.94 23.08
C LYS A 242 0.61 -4.62 22.32
N LEU A 243 0.72 -4.63 20.98
CA LEU A 243 0.64 -3.40 20.18
C LEU A 243 -0.80 -2.86 20.18
N LYS A 244 -1.02 -1.69 20.77
CA LYS A 244 -2.30 -0.97 20.78
C LYS A 244 -2.44 -0.05 19.58
N GLY A 245 -1.36 0.58 19.17
CA GLY A 245 -1.34 1.53 18.07
C GLY A 245 0.01 1.64 17.41
N SER A 246 0.01 2.05 16.15
CA SER A 246 1.21 2.51 15.45
C SER A 246 0.88 3.82 14.77
N ALA A 247 1.73 4.83 14.92
CA ALA A 247 1.59 6.12 14.27
C ALA A 247 2.91 6.54 13.61
N ASP A 248 2.82 7.51 12.71
CA ASP A 248 3.98 8.08 12.04
C ASP A 248 3.76 9.53 11.64
N ASP A 249 4.84 10.30 11.56
CA ASP A 249 4.84 11.71 11.11
C ASP A 249 4.85 11.88 9.58
N GLY A 250 4.87 10.76 8.83
CA GLY A 250 4.98 10.74 7.37
C GLY A 250 6.39 11.00 6.82
N ASN A 251 7.36 11.32 7.67
CA ASN A 251 8.70 11.78 7.27
C ASN A 251 9.83 10.91 7.82
N ARG A 252 9.92 10.75 9.15
CA ARG A 252 11.06 10.08 9.80
C ARG A 252 10.69 9.34 11.09
N MET A 253 9.72 9.84 11.84
CA MET A 253 9.41 9.31 13.17
C MET A 253 8.32 8.22 13.11
N LEU A 254 8.63 7.08 13.72
CA LEU A 254 7.72 5.97 13.97
C LEU A 254 7.39 5.90 15.45
N TYR A 255 6.11 5.73 15.77
CA TYR A 255 5.60 5.60 17.13
C TYR A 255 4.90 4.24 17.26
N LEU A 256 5.29 3.45 18.26
CA LEU A 256 4.69 2.16 18.57
C LEU A 256 4.17 2.16 20.01
N ASP A 257 2.87 2.11 20.17
CA ASP A 257 2.21 2.10 21.49
C ASP A 257 1.98 0.65 21.95
N PHE A 258 2.63 0.26 23.04
CA PHE A 258 2.50 -1.05 23.67
C PHE A 258 1.63 -1.04 24.94
N GLY A 259 0.81 0.00 25.14
CA GLY A 259 -0.12 0.12 26.25
C GLY A 259 0.60 0.38 27.58
N ASP A 260 0.53 -0.57 28.51
CA ASP A 260 1.12 -0.43 29.85
C ASP A 260 2.65 -0.28 29.81
N ASP A 261 3.29 -0.80 28.77
CA ASP A 261 4.74 -0.67 28.53
C ASP A 261 5.13 0.70 27.93
N GLY A 262 4.15 1.53 27.56
CA GLY A 262 4.31 2.88 27.01
C GLY A 262 4.49 2.94 25.49
N GLU A 263 4.69 4.16 24.99
CA GLU A 263 4.97 4.44 23.58
C GLU A 263 6.48 4.46 23.32
N ILE A 264 6.89 3.76 22.26
CA ILE A 264 8.27 3.71 21.79
C ILE A 264 8.42 4.58 20.55
N GLU A 265 9.28 5.58 20.66
CA GLU A 265 9.66 6.46 19.56
C GLU A 265 10.93 5.94 18.87
N LEU A 266 10.84 5.76 17.56
CA LEU A 266 11.95 5.33 16.71
C LEU A 266 12.12 6.33 15.57
N ASP A 267 13.34 6.79 15.42
CA ASP A 267 13.74 7.59 14.27
C ASP A 267 14.19 6.63 13.16
N MET A 268 13.42 6.55 12.09
CA MET A 268 13.66 5.59 11.00
C MET A 268 14.69 6.07 9.97
N GLU A 269 15.28 7.26 10.14
CA GLU A 269 16.17 7.95 9.18
C GLU A 269 15.56 8.23 7.78
N CYS A 270 14.40 7.65 7.49
CA CYS A 270 13.66 7.70 6.25
C CYS A 270 12.15 7.57 6.54
N CYS A 271 11.32 7.63 5.49
CA CYS A 271 9.88 7.54 5.68
C CYS A 271 9.50 6.22 6.38
N PRO A 272 8.78 6.26 7.52
CA PRO A 272 8.41 5.08 8.33
C PRO A 272 7.28 4.24 7.72
N LYS A 273 6.62 4.73 6.66
CA LYS A 273 5.45 4.09 6.02
C LYS A 273 5.67 2.64 5.58
N PRO A 274 6.83 2.22 5.06
CA PRO A 274 7.10 0.81 4.78
C PRO A 274 6.96 -0.08 6.03
N VAL A 275 7.44 0.38 7.19
CA VAL A 275 7.32 -0.36 8.46
C VAL A 275 5.85 -0.50 8.84
N VAL A 276 5.12 0.61 8.83
CA VAL A 276 3.69 0.66 9.14
C VAL A 276 2.91 -0.30 8.24
N PHE A 277 3.23 -0.32 6.94
CA PHE A 277 2.57 -1.23 5.99
C PHE A 277 2.88 -2.70 6.27
N VAL A 278 4.13 -3.05 6.60
CA VAL A 278 4.50 -4.41 7.03
C VAL A 278 3.74 -4.81 8.30
N VAL A 279 3.67 -3.92 9.30
CA VAL A 279 2.94 -4.17 10.55
C VAL A 279 1.48 -4.45 10.28
N HIS A 280 0.81 -3.61 9.47
CA HIS A 280 -0.58 -3.85 9.10
C HIS A 280 -0.78 -5.13 8.30
N ASN A 281 0.11 -5.45 7.37
CA ASN A 281 0.01 -6.67 6.58
C ASN A 281 0.21 -7.92 7.46
N CYS A 282 1.12 -7.88 8.44
CA CYS A 282 1.29 -8.93 9.45
C CYS A 282 0.03 -9.11 10.32
N LEU A 283 -0.53 -8.01 10.85
CA LEU A 283 -1.75 -8.03 11.67
C LEU A 283 -2.95 -8.57 10.87
N SER A 284 -3.15 -8.06 9.64
CA SER A 284 -4.21 -8.51 8.74
C SER A 284 -4.09 -10.00 8.40
N ALA A 285 -2.88 -10.48 8.09
CA ALA A 285 -2.62 -11.89 7.82
C ALA A 285 -2.89 -12.79 9.04
N LYS A 286 -2.55 -12.32 10.25
CA LYS A 286 -2.87 -13.06 11.49
C LYS A 286 -4.37 -13.21 11.70
N VAL A 287 -5.13 -12.12 11.54
CA VAL A 287 -6.60 -12.17 11.68
C VAL A 287 -7.22 -13.11 10.64
N HIS A 288 -6.74 -13.04 9.40
CA HIS A 288 -7.20 -13.94 8.33
C HIS A 288 -6.91 -15.43 8.61
N ASN A 289 -5.84 -15.75 9.33
CA ASN A 289 -5.51 -17.15 9.66
C ASN A 289 -6.28 -17.68 10.90
N ILE A 290 -6.95 -16.79 11.65
CA ILE A 290 -7.79 -17.15 12.80
C ILE A 290 -9.26 -17.30 12.39
N ALA A 291 -9.68 -16.62 11.31
CA ALA A 291 -11.01 -16.70 10.71
C ALA A 291 -11.18 -17.93 9.82
#